data_AF-X1FV80-F1
#
_entry.id   AF-X1FV80-F1
#
_cell.length_a   1.000
_cell.length_b   1.000
_cell.length_c   1.000
_cell.angle_alpha   90.00
_cell.angle_beta   90.00
_cell.angle_gamma   90.00
#
_symmetry.space_group_name_H-M   'P 1'
#
loop_
_entity.id
_entity.type
_entity.pdbx_description
1 polymer ?
#
loop_
_entity_poly.entity_id
_entity_poly.type
_entity_poly.pdbx_seq_one_letter_code
_entity_poly.pdbx_strand_id
1 'polypeptide(L)'
;GLNSPFEFFKSQVCFVGHSHIPSAVFQDANGYTDFLRDNFFPLIDNRKYIINIGSVGQPRDLDPRASYAIYDGNNKSIEIVRLNYNIPLAQQKIIDAGLPEVLAERLLAGR
;
A
#
# COMPACT_ATOMS: atom_id res chain seq x y z
N GLY A 1 -6.30 -2.31 -28.19
CA GLY A 1 -5.14 -1.98 -27.33
C GLY A 1 -5.69 -1.60 -25.98
N LEU A 2 -5.16 -2.14 -24.89
CA LEU A 2 -5.54 -1.73 -23.55
C LEU A 2 -4.89 -0.36 -23.27
N ASN A 3 -5.68 0.64 -22.89
CA ASN A 3 -5.17 1.95 -22.49
C ASN A 3 -4.32 1.79 -21.22
N SER A 4 -3.24 2.57 -21.11
CA SER A 4 -2.40 2.56 -19.91
C SER A 4 -3.21 3.06 -18.71
N PRO A 5 -3.14 2.40 -17.53
CA PRO A 5 -3.81 2.89 -16.32
C PRO A 5 -3.46 4.34 -15.95
N PHE A 6 -2.28 4.81 -16.38
CA PHE A 6 -1.76 6.16 -16.20
C PHE A 6 -2.50 7.25 -16.99
N GLU A 7 -3.35 6.87 -17.94
CA GLU A 7 -4.19 7.79 -18.73
C GLU A 7 -5.48 8.17 -17.99
N PHE A 8 -5.92 7.39 -17.01
CA PHE A 8 -7.16 7.62 -16.28
C PHE A 8 -7.06 8.68 -15.17
N PHE A 9 -5.87 9.23 -14.92
CA PHE A 9 -5.68 10.29 -13.93
C PHE A 9 -4.68 11.37 -14.40
N LYS A 10 -4.90 12.60 -13.95
CA LYS A 10 -4.11 13.78 -14.34
C LYS A 10 -2.98 14.13 -13.36
N SER A 11 -3.12 13.77 -12.08
CA SER A 11 -2.12 14.03 -11.04
C SER A 11 -0.82 13.24 -11.28
N GLN A 12 0.27 13.71 -10.67
CA GLN A 12 1.53 12.97 -10.68
C GLN A 12 1.42 11.64 -9.91
N VAL A 13 0.60 11.61 -8.85
CA VAL A 13 0.45 10.44 -7.97
C VAL A 13 -1.03 10.01 -7.92
N CYS A 14 -1.26 8.71 -7.97
CA CYS A 14 -2.55 8.05 -7.76
C CYS A 14 -2.40 7.03 -6.63
N PHE A 15 -3.05 7.27 -5.49
CA PHE A 15 -3.08 6.31 -4.39
C PHE A 15 -4.23 5.32 -4.58
N VAL A 16 -3.94 4.04 -4.40
CA VAL A 16 -4.90 2.94 -4.48
C VAL A 16 -4.80 2.06 -3.24
N GLY A 17 -5.80 1.20 -3.04
CA GLY A 17 -5.84 0.22 -1.96
C GLY A 17 -6.43 -1.09 -2.45
N HIS A 18 -7.40 -1.63 -1.72
CA HIS A 18 -8.19 -2.82 -2.06
C HIS A 18 -7.45 -4.18 -1.99
N SER A 19 -6.27 -4.30 -2.60
CA SER A 19 -5.51 -5.57 -2.57
C SER A 19 -4.90 -5.88 -1.19
N HIS A 20 -4.69 -4.85 -0.36
CA HIS A 20 -3.98 -4.90 0.91
C HIS A 20 -2.48 -5.28 0.78
N ILE A 21 -1.91 -5.15 -0.43
CA ILE A 21 -0.51 -5.45 -0.74
C ILE A 21 0.14 -4.17 -1.22
N PRO A 22 1.08 -3.57 -0.45
CA PRO A 22 1.72 -2.35 -0.88
C PRO A 22 2.61 -2.58 -2.09
N SER A 23 2.57 -1.63 -3.01
CA SER A 23 3.33 -1.66 -4.24
C SER A 23 3.35 -0.26 -4.83
N ALA A 24 4.42 0.09 -5.53
CA ALA A 24 4.50 1.33 -6.26
C ALA A 24 5.03 1.06 -7.66
N VAL A 25 4.39 1.67 -8.66
CA VAL A 25 4.78 1.59 -10.07
C VAL A 25 4.88 3.01 -10.58
N PHE A 26 5.92 3.31 -11.34
CA PHE A 26 6.03 4.57 -12.06
C PHE A 26 5.87 4.37 -13.56
N GLN A 27 5.46 5.43 -14.24
CA GLN A 27 5.59 5.58 -15.69
C GLN A 27 6.38 6.86 -15.98
N ASP A 28 7.40 6.79 -16.83
CA ASP A 28 8.12 7.98 -17.30
C ASP A 28 7.47 8.63 -18.54
N ALA A 29 8.03 9.75 -18.99
CA ALA A 29 7.52 10.50 -20.15
C ALA A 29 7.54 9.71 -21.48
N ASN A 30 8.35 8.66 -21.58
CA ASN A 30 8.43 7.81 -22.77
C ASN A 30 7.46 6.60 -22.68
N GLY A 31 6.70 6.50 -21.59
CA GLY A 31 5.78 5.40 -21.34
C GLY A 31 6.43 4.17 -20.71
N TYR A 32 7.73 4.21 -20.38
CA TYR A 32 8.40 3.10 -19.69
C TYR A 32 7.85 2.97 -18.27
N THR A 33 7.54 1.75 -17.86
CA THR A 33 6.98 1.44 -16.55
C THR A 33 7.84 0.44 -15.79
N ASP A 34 8.06 0.70 -14.51
CA ASP A 34 8.69 -0.27 -13.62
C ASP A 34 8.19 -0.12 -12.17
N PHE A 35 8.40 -1.16 -11.38
CA PHE A 35 8.10 -1.18 -9.97
C PHE A 35 9.21 -0.50 -9.16
N LEU A 36 8.80 0.25 -8.15
CA LEU A 36 9.67 0.71 -7.08
C LEU A 36 9.75 -0.37 -6.01
N ARG A 37 10.97 -0.70 -5.58
CA ARG A 37 11.25 -1.72 -4.56
C ARG A 37 11.51 -1.13 -3.18
N ASP A 38 11.97 0.11 -3.15
CA ASP A 38 12.23 0.84 -1.91
C ASP A 38 10.93 1.36 -1.32
N ASN A 39 10.86 1.35 0.01
CA ASN A 39 9.72 1.92 0.75
C ASN A 39 9.71 3.45 0.65
N PHE A 40 10.88 4.09 0.70
CA PHE A 40 11.05 5.52 0.52
C PHE A 40 11.55 5.81 -0.89
N PHE A 41 10.91 6.77 -1.58
CA PHE A 41 11.36 7.23 -2.89
C PHE A 41 10.97 8.69 -3.16
N PRO A 42 11.82 9.43 -3.90
CA PRO A 42 11.48 10.76 -4.37
C PRO A 42 10.52 10.70 -5.57
N LEU A 43 9.71 11.74 -5.71
CA LEU A 43 8.88 11.99 -6.88
C LEU A 43 9.71 12.76 -7.91
N ILE A 44 10.00 12.09 -9.01
CA ILE A 44 10.78 12.61 -10.12
C ILE A 44 9.83 13.33 -11.07
N ASP A 45 10.22 14.52 -11.48
CA ASP A 45 9.46 15.30 -12.45
C ASP A 45 9.27 14.51 -13.76
N ASN A 46 8.14 14.73 -14.45
CA ASN A 46 7.74 13.99 -15.65
C ASN A 46 7.56 12.47 -15.48
N ARG A 47 7.42 11.98 -14.23
CA ARG A 47 6.93 10.63 -13.95
C ARG A 47 5.55 10.68 -13.32
N LYS A 48 4.71 9.71 -13.64
CA LYS A 48 3.47 9.42 -12.91
C LYS A 48 3.64 8.17 -12.04
N TYR A 49 2.90 8.09 -10.95
CA TYR A 49 3.00 7.02 -9.96
C TYR A 49 1.61 6.46 -9.63
N ILE A 50 1.51 5.14 -9.56
CA ILE A 50 0.38 4.43 -8.93
C ILE A 50 0.93 3.72 -7.71
N ILE A 51 0.33 3.99 -6.54
CA ILE A 51 0.86 3.55 -5.25
C ILE A 51 -0.26 2.87 -4.47
N ASN A 52 -0.12 1.57 -4.30
CA ASN A 52 -0.91 0.83 -3.34
C ASN A 52 -0.30 1.01 -1.95
N ILE A 53 -1.05 1.58 -1.02
CA ILE A 53 -0.57 1.87 0.34
C ILE A 53 -0.65 0.67 1.29
N GLY A 54 -1.11 -0.49 0.79
CA GLY A 54 -1.32 -1.68 1.60
C GLY A 54 -2.60 -1.59 2.43
N SER A 55 -2.55 -2.09 3.66
CA SER A 55 -3.68 -2.06 4.60
C SER A 55 -3.21 -1.84 6.03
N VAL A 56 -3.92 -0.99 6.75
CA VAL A 56 -3.68 -0.76 8.19
C VAL A 56 -4.18 -1.96 9.01
N GLY A 57 -5.32 -2.54 8.64
CA GLY A 57 -6.03 -3.50 9.50
C GLY A 57 -5.91 -4.97 9.09
N GLN A 58 -5.64 -5.27 7.81
CA GLN A 58 -5.48 -6.64 7.33
C GLN A 58 -4.49 -6.68 6.15
N PRO A 59 -3.18 -6.50 6.39
CA PRO A 59 -2.16 -6.71 5.35
C PRO A 59 -2.29 -8.09 4.72
N ARG A 60 -2.03 -8.23 3.42
CA ARG A 60 -2.16 -9.51 2.68
C ARG A 60 -0.90 -9.99 1.98
N ASP A 61 0.24 -9.46 2.41
CA ASP A 61 1.53 -9.68 1.79
C ASP A 61 2.50 -10.47 2.68
N LEU A 62 1.97 -11.22 3.65
CA LEU A 62 2.72 -12.05 4.61
C LEU A 62 3.55 -11.25 5.63
N ASP A 63 3.46 -9.91 5.62
CA ASP A 63 3.95 -9.05 6.70
C ASP A 63 2.75 -8.58 7.53
N PRO A 64 2.62 -9.04 8.79
CA PRO A 64 1.44 -8.74 9.61
C PRO A 64 1.42 -7.29 10.12
N ARG A 65 2.48 -6.50 9.91
CA ARG A 65 2.54 -5.10 10.34
C ARG A 65 1.59 -4.24 9.51
N ALA A 66 0.93 -3.30 10.19
CA ALA A 66 0.08 -2.31 9.55
C ALA A 66 0.87 -1.53 8.49
N SER A 67 0.25 -1.27 7.34
CA SER A 67 0.85 -0.52 6.24
C SER A 67 0.07 0.76 5.95
N TYR A 68 0.79 1.85 5.79
CA TYR A 68 0.28 3.15 5.33
C TYR A 68 1.38 3.88 4.55
N ALA A 69 1.04 5.01 3.94
CA ALA A 69 2.01 5.85 3.23
C ALA A 69 2.05 7.27 3.81
N ILE A 70 3.25 7.84 3.85
CA ILE A 70 3.48 9.27 4.09
C ILE A 70 3.76 9.91 2.73
N TYR A 71 3.01 10.95 2.40
CA TYR A 71 3.25 11.80 1.22
C TYR A 71 3.74 13.17 1.70
N ASP A 72 4.98 13.49 1.36
CA ASP A 72 5.56 14.81 1.65
C ASP A 72 5.53 15.67 0.40
N GLY A 73 4.55 16.57 0.34
CA GLY A 73 4.37 17.49 -0.78
C GLY A 73 5.46 18.57 -0.87
N ASN A 74 6.14 18.89 0.24
CA ASN A 74 7.19 19.90 0.26
C ASN A 74 8.52 19.31 -0.25
N ASN A 75 8.87 18.11 0.22
CA ASN A 75 10.08 17.41 -0.18
C ASN A 75 9.90 16.52 -1.42
N LYS A 76 8.69 16.48 -1.99
CA LYS A 76 8.32 15.63 -3.14
C LYS A 76 8.76 14.18 -2.92
N SER A 77 8.29 13.54 -1.86
CA SER A 77 8.66 12.16 -1.54
C SER A 77 7.49 11.35 -1.01
N ILE A 78 7.63 10.03 -1.10
CA ILE A 78 6.69 9.07 -0.54
C ILE A 78 7.45 8.03 0.26
N GLU A 79 6.90 7.64 1.40
CA GLU A 79 7.37 6.53 2.22
C GLU A 79 6.22 5.56 2.51
N ILE A 80 6.39 4.29 2.16
CA ILE A 80 5.52 3.20 2.61
C ILE A 80 6.03 2.72 3.97
N VAL A 81 5.25 2.97 5.02
CA VAL A 81 5.63 2.68 6.39
C VAL A 81 4.99 1.37 6.84
N ARG A 82 5.77 0.59 7.60
CA ARG A 82 5.31 -0.59 8.34
C ARG A 82 5.39 -0.35 9.82
N LEU A 83 4.27 -0.56 10.51
CA LEU A 83 4.15 -0.29 11.93
C LEU A 83 3.66 -1.53 12.69
N ASN A 84 4.39 -1.90 13.75
CA ASN A 84 3.96 -2.93 14.69
C ASN A 84 2.72 -2.44 15.45
N TYR A 85 1.77 -3.34 15.69
CA TYR A 85 0.62 -3.11 16.56
C TYR A 85 0.35 -4.35 17.40
N ASN A 86 -0.54 -4.23 18.39
CA ASN A 86 -0.90 -5.34 19.26
C ASN A 86 -1.86 -6.30 18.55
N ILE A 87 -1.30 -7.21 17.74
CA ILE A 87 -2.04 -8.25 17.01
C ILE A 87 -2.86 -9.13 17.97
N PRO A 88 -2.31 -9.67 19.09
CA PRO A 88 -3.09 -10.49 20.01
C PRO A 88 -4.34 -9.77 20.55
N LEU A 89 -4.22 -8.49 20.88
CA LEU A 89 -5.36 -7.69 21.34
C LEU A 89 -6.40 -7.49 20.23
N ALA A 90 -5.97 -7.28 18.98
CA ALA A 90 -6.89 -7.16 17.85
C ALA A 90 -7.61 -8.49 17.55
N GLN A 91 -6.89 -9.61 17.62
CA GLN A 91 -7.45 -10.95 17.50
C GLN A 91 -8.50 -11.23 18.57
N GLN A 92 -8.19 -10.92 19.84
CA GLN A 92 -9.13 -11.10 20.95
C GLN A 92 -10.42 -10.31 20.72
N LYS A 93 -10.32 -9.06 20.26
CA LYS A 93 -11.51 -8.24 19.93
C LYS A 93 -12.38 -8.84 18.83
N ILE A 94 -11.78 -9.51 17.83
CA ILE A 94 -12.53 -10.21 16.78
C ILE A 94 -13.30 -11.40 17.36
N ILE A 95 -12.63 -12.18 18.22
CA ILE A 95 -13.23 -13.36 18.88
C ILE A 95 -14.35 -12.94 19.85
N ASP A 96 -14.10 -11.93 20.69
CA ASP A 96 -15.08 -11.39 21.65
C ASP A 96 -16.34 -10.83 20.95
N ALA A 97 -16.18 -10.35 19.71
CA ALA A 97 -17.30 -9.89 18.87
C ALA A 97 -18.10 -11.04 18.23
N GLY A 98 -17.73 -12.30 18.44
CA GLY A 98 -18.38 -13.48 17.85
C GLY A 98 -18.13 -13.64 16.36
N LEU A 99 -17.08 -13.02 15.82
CA LEU A 99 -16.71 -13.16 14.41
C LEU A 99 -15.96 -14.47 14.16
N PRO A 100 -15.96 -15.00 12.92
CA PRO A 100 -15.22 -16.22 12.59
C PRO A 100 -13.74 -16.13 12.96
N GLU A 101 -13.23 -17.13 13.68
CA GLU A 101 -11.85 -17.19 14.19
C GLU A 101 -10.79 -17.00 13.09
N VAL A 102 -11.07 -17.49 11.88
CA VAL A 102 -10.21 -17.32 10.70
C VAL A 102 -9.87 -15.84 10.40
N LEU A 103 -10.75 -14.90 10.77
CA LEU A 103 -10.48 -13.46 10.60
C LEU A 103 -9.41 -12.96 11.57
N ALA A 104 -9.35 -13.54 12.78
CA ALA A 104 -8.32 -13.25 13.76
C ALA A 104 -6.99 -13.90 13.35
N GLU A 105 -6.99 -15.18 12.98
CA GLU A 105 -5.78 -15.92 12.57
C GLU A 105 -5.04 -15.23 11.41
N ARG A 106 -5.80 -14.70 10.45
CA ARG A 106 -5.30 -13.96 9.29
C ARG A 106 -4.44 -12.74 9.64
N LEU A 107 -4.72 -12.07 10.77
CA LEU A 107 -3.93 -10.91 11.20
C LEU A 107 -2.48 -11.28 11.49
N LEU A 108 -2.25 -12.42 12.14
CA LEU A 108 -0.90 -12.89 12.47
C LEU A 108 -0.15 -13.37 11.22
N ALA A 109 -0.87 -13.96 10.26
CA ALA A 109 -0.30 -14.46 9.02
C ALA A 109 -0.07 -13.36 7.96
N GLY A 110 -0.66 -12.18 8.12
CA GLY A 110 -0.70 -11.13 7.09
C GLY A 110 -1.43 -11.60 5.82
N ARG A 111 -2.67 -12.08 5.95
CA ARG A 111 -3.53 -12.60 4.86
C ARG A 111 -5.00 -12.16 4.92
#